data_AF-A0A965FD13-F1
#
_entry.id   AF-A0A965FD13-F1
#
_cell.length_a   1.000
_cell.length_b   1.000
_cell.length_c   1.000
_cell.angle_alpha   90.00
_cell.angle_beta   90.00
_cell.angle_gamma   90.00
#
_symmetry.space_group_name_H-M   'P 1'
#
loop_
_entity.id
_entity.type
_entity.pdbx_description
1 polymer ?
#
loop_
_entity_poly.entity_id
_entity_poly.type
_entity_poly.pdbx_seq_one_letter_code
_entity_poly.pdbx_strand_id
1 'polypeptide(L)' 'RADHQDMDIDLATQDILDAGRALVARHPDVGAIVLECTNMPPYAAALRDALGLPVYDIYSMITWFHAGIRPRRFG' A
#
# COMPACT_ATOMS: atom_id res chain seq x y z
N ARG A 1 24.06 9.69 -16.86
CA ARG A 1 22.72 10.01 -17.41
C ARG A 1 21.78 9.00 -16.78
N ALA A 2 21.00 9.40 -15.77
CA ALA A 2 19.93 8.55 -15.27
C ALA A 2 18.87 8.52 -16.38
N ASP A 3 18.66 7.33 -16.94
CA ASP A 3 17.57 7.06 -17.87
C ASP A 3 16.26 7.22 -17.09
N HIS A 4 15.61 8.36 -17.23
CA HIS A 4 14.23 8.52 -16.75
C HIS A 4 13.34 7.76 -17.71
N GLN A 5 13.32 6.44 -17.59
CA GLN A 5 12.25 5.63 -18.15
C GLN A 5 10.99 6.01 -17.39
N ASP A 6 10.02 6.58 -18.11
CA ASP A 6 8.68 6.78 -17.57
C ASP A 6 8.16 5.41 -17.13
N MET A 7 8.02 5.22 -15.81
CA MET A 7 7.53 3.98 -15.24
C MET A 7 6.04 3.85 -15.58
N ASP A 8 5.69 2.76 -16.26
CA ASP A 8 4.31 2.43 -16.56
C ASP A 8 3.59 2.05 -15.27
N ILE A 9 2.70 2.94 -14.82
CA ILE A 9 1.96 2.80 -13.57
C ILE A 9 0.99 1.61 -13.62
N ASP A 10 0.44 1.30 -14.79
CA ASP A 10 -0.51 0.19 -14.94
C ASP A 10 0.24 -1.14 -14.82
N LEU A 11 1.42 -1.25 -15.45
CA LEU A 11 2.26 -2.43 -15.33
C LEU A 11 2.75 -2.61 -13.89
N ALA A 12 3.25 -1.54 -13.26
CA ALA A 12 3.66 -1.59 -11.86
C ALA A 12 2.50 -1.96 -10.92
N THR A 13 1.28 -1.51 -11.22
CA THR A 13 0.08 -1.90 -10.47
C THR A 13 -0.15 -3.41 -10.58
N GLN A 14 -0.08 -3.99 -11.78
CA GLN A 14 -0.25 -5.44 -11.95
C GLN A 14 0.82 -6.24 -11.21
N ASP A 15 2.09 -5.82 -11.27
CA ASP A 15 3.18 -6.48 -10.54
C ASP A 15 2.91 -6.51 -9.03
N ILE A 16 2.41 -5.41 -8.46
CA ILE A 16 2.05 -5.33 -7.03
C ILE A 16 0.86 -6.24 -6.71
N LEU A 17 -0.16 -6.28 -7.56
CA LEU A 17 -1.34 -7.12 -7.37
C LEU A 17 -0.97 -8.61 -7.41
N ASP A 18 -0.12 -9.00 -8.35
CA ASP A 18 0.30 -10.39 -8.52
C ASP A 18 1.24 -10.83 -7.39
N ALA A 19 2.13 -9.96 -6.94
CA ALA A 19 2.94 -10.19 -5.75
C ALA A 19 2.06 -10.40 -4.50
N GLY A 20 1.03 -9.56 -4.32
CA GLY A 20 0.08 -9.69 -3.22
C GLY A 20 -0.74 -10.97 -3.26
N ARG A 21 -1.28 -11.34 -4.43
CA ARG A 21 -2.00 -12.60 -4.64
C ARG A 21 -1.11 -13.81 -4.35
N ALA A 22 0.13 -13.78 -4.83
CA ALA A 22 1.10 -14.84 -4.59
C ALA A 22 1.47 -14.96 -3.10
N LEU A 23 1.57 -13.85 -2.37
CA LEU A 23 1.82 -13.86 -0.92
C LEU A 23 0.67 -14.54 -0.16
N VAL A 24 -0.57 -14.12 -0.41
CA VAL A 24 -1.75 -14.68 0.28
C VAL A 24 -1.97 -16.15 -0.09
N ALA A 25 -1.71 -16.53 -1.34
CA ALA A 25 -1.79 -17.93 -1.76
C ALA A 25 -0.77 -18.82 -1.03
N ARG A 26 0.44 -18.31 -0.76
CA ARG A 26 1.48 -19.03 -0.01
C ARG A 26 1.24 -19.03 1.50
N HIS A 27 0.57 -18.02 2.02
CA HIS A 27 0.32 -17.83 3.45
C HIS A 27 -1.16 -17.45 3.69
N PRO A 28 -2.08 -18.44 3.70
CA PRO A 28 -3.52 -18.19 3.83
C PRO A 28 -3.95 -17.54 5.15
N ASP A 29 -3.07 -17.53 6.15
CA ASP A 29 -3.25 -16.92 7.47
C ASP A 29 -2.90 -15.42 7.52
N VAL A 30 -2.41 -14.85 6.41
CA VAL A 30 -2.12 -13.42 6.30
C VAL A 30 -3.39 -12.60 6.53
N GLY A 31 -3.40 -11.83 7.62
CA GLY A 31 -4.53 -10.96 7.99
C GLY A 31 -4.41 -9.51 7.51
N ALA A 32 -3.24 -9.08 7.01
CA ALA A 32 -3.01 -7.72 6.52
C ALA A 32 -1.73 -7.66 5.66
N ILE A 33 -1.61 -6.61 4.84
CA ILE A 33 -0.44 -6.32 4.01
C ILE A 33 0.22 -5.02 4.48
N VAL A 34 1.55 -4.99 4.48
CA VAL A 34 2.35 -3.77 4.71
C VAL A 34 3.18 -3.48 3.47
N LEU A 35 3.05 -2.27 2.92
CA LEU A 35 3.87 -1.76 1.83
C LEU A 35 5.06 -1.01 2.42
N GLU A 36 6.24 -1.64 2.39
CA GLU A 36 7.45 -1.09 3.02
C GLU A 36 8.12 0.03 2.20
N CYS A 37 7.97 0.01 0.88
CA CYS A 37 8.62 0.98 0.01
C CYS A 37 7.79 2.27 -0.06
N THR A 38 8.45 3.42 0.07
CA THR A 38 7.81 4.75 0.05
C THR A 38 7.12 5.09 -1.28
N ASN A 39 7.44 4.37 -2.36
CA ASN A 39 6.86 4.57 -3.68
C ASN A 39 5.65 3.67 -3.96
N MET A 40 5.32 2.76 -3.04
CA MET A 40 4.17 1.86 -3.18
C MET A 40 2.80 2.38 -2.66
N PRO A 41 2.67 3.47 -1.85
CA PRO A 41 1.37 3.96 -1.42
C PRO A 41 0.32 4.18 -2.53
N PRO A 42 0.68 4.63 -3.75
CA PRO A 42 -0.30 4.76 -4.84
C PRO A 42 -1.06 3.46 -5.18
N TYR A 43 -0.48 2.29 -4.90
CA TYR A 43 -1.06 0.98 -5.23
C TYR A 43 -1.89 0.38 -4.08
N ALA A 44 -1.86 0.97 -2.88
CA ALA A 44 -2.48 0.40 -1.68
C ALA A 44 -3.99 0.18 -1.84
N ALA A 45 -4.69 1.11 -2.50
CA ALA A 45 -6.13 1.01 -2.72
C ALA A 45 -6.48 -0.17 -3.65
N ALA A 46 -5.78 -0.29 -4.78
CA ALA A 46 -5.98 -1.39 -5.73
C ALA A 46 -5.71 -2.75 -5.06
N LEU A 47 -4.65 -2.83 -4.25
CA LEU A 47 -4.28 -4.05 -3.55
C LEU A 47 -5.32 -4.44 -2.49
N ARG A 48 -5.83 -3.48 -1.72
CA ARG A 48 -6.91 -3.70 -0.75
C ARG A 48 -8.16 -4.23 -1.44
N ASP A 49 -8.56 -3.61 -2.56
CA ASP A 49 -9.75 -3.99 -3.29
C ASP A 49 -9.61 -5.39 -3.91
N ALA A 50 -8.41 -5.74 -4.39
CA ALA A 50 -8.13 -7.05 -4.99
C ALA A 50 -8.03 -8.20 -3.98
N LEU A 51 -7.51 -7.94 -2.78
CA LEU A 51 -7.26 -8.98 -1.78
C LEU A 51 -8.32 -9.03 -0.67
N GLY A 52 -9.11 -7.98 -0.49
CA GLY A 52 -10.07 -7.87 0.62
C GLY A 52 -9.40 -7.78 2.00
N LEU A 53 -8.10 -7.52 2.06
CA LEU A 53 -7.31 -7.42 3.29
C LEU A 53 -6.96 -5.97 3.60
N PRO A 54 -6.80 -5.60 4.89
CA PRO A 54 -6.21 -4.33 5.27
C PRO A 54 -4.82 -4.15 4.63
N VAL A 55 -4.57 -2.97 4.07
CA VAL A 55 -3.27 -2.59 3.50
C VAL A 55 -2.78 -1.35 4.25
N TYR A 56 -1.56 -1.42 4.78
CA TYR A 56 -0.89 -0.33 5.47
C TYR A 56 0.35 0.10 4.69
N ASP A 57 0.63 1.39 4.75
CA ASP A 57 1.78 2.02 4.11
C ASP A 57 2.29 3.22 4.92
N ILE A 58 3.38 3.84 4.47
CA ILE A 58 3.95 5.01 5.13
C ILE A 58 2.97 6.18 5.25
N TYR A 59 2.08 6.37 4.27
CA TYR A 59 1.13 7.48 4.26
C TYR A 59 0.03 7.29 5.30
N SER A 60 -0.54 6.08 5.39
CA SER A 60 -1.51 5.70 6.42
C SER A 60 -0.92 5.83 7.82
N MET A 61 0.34 5.38 8.02
CA MET A 61 1.05 5.52 9.29
C MET A 61 1.24 6.98 9.68
N ILE A 62 1.75 7.82 8.78
CA ILE A 62 1.97 9.25 9.04
C ILE A 62 0.64 9.95 9.32
N THR A 63 -0.42 9.64 8.58
CA THR A 63 -1.75 10.22 8.78
C THR A 63 -2.28 9.90 10.18
N TRP A 64 -2.14 8.65 10.61
CA TRP A 64 -2.51 8.22 11.96
C TRP A 64 -1.66 8.89 13.04
N PHE A 65 -0.33 8.94 12.85
CA PHE A 65 0.60 9.58 13.77
C PHE A 65 0.32 11.09 13.94
N HIS A 66 0.12 11.79 12.82
CA HIS A 66 -0.19 13.22 12.79
C HIS A 66 -1.51 13.53 13.52
N ALA A 67 -2.52 12.68 13.40
CA ALA A 67 -3.79 12.84 14.13
C ALA A 67 -3.62 12.80 15.66
N GLY A 68 -2.62 12.08 16.18
CA GLY A 68 -2.27 12.08 17.60
C GLY A 68 -1.61 13.37 18.08
N ILE A 69 -0.83 14.04 17.23
CA ILE A 69 -0.16 15.33 17.54
C ILE A 69 -1.16 16.49 17.60
N ARG A 70 -2.22 16.42 16.78
CA ARG A 70 -3.28 17.43 16.70
C ARG A 70 -4.66 16.75 16.76
N PRO A 71 -5.13 16.34 17.96
CA PRO A 71 -6.45 15.72 18.09
C PRO A 71 -7.55 16.66 17.60
N ARG A 72 -8.50 16.11 16.83
CA ARG A 72 -9.70 16.85 16.40
C ARG A 72 -10.54 17.21 17.62
N ARG A 73 -11.05 18.44 17.67
CA ARG A 73 -12.04 18.88 18.66
C ARG A 73 -13.42 18.70 18.02
N PHE A 74 -14.26 17.89 18.65
CA PHE A 74 -15.67 17.76 18.29
C PHE A 74 -16.45 18.66 19.25
N GLY A 75 -16.88 19.82 18.77
CA GLY A 75 -17.58 20.86 19.53
C GLY A 75 -18.21 21.88 18.60
#